data_AF-A0AAW2VY64-F1
#
_entry.id   AF-A0AAW2VY64-F1
#
_cell.length_a   1.000
_cell.length_b   1.000
_cell.length_c   1.000
_cell.angle_alpha   90.00
_cell.angle_beta   90.00
_cell.angle_gamma   90.00
#
_symmetry.space_group_name_H-M   'P 1'
#
loop_
_entity.id
_entity.type
_entity.pdbx_description
1 polymer ?
#
loop_
_entity_poly.entity_id
_entity_poly.type
_entity_poly.pdbx_seq_one_letter_code
_entity_poly.pdbx_strand_id
1 'polypeptide(L)'
;MLRRCPHHELPVWRQVQTFYRGVTLVKRATIDVAAGDTILKKLPSEAFNIIGEIATNMYLYGQERIDKRAASIHNIDAMIAFSVQMATLTQKVNNLGAAVWSGASIGPCGAYG
;
A
#
# COMPACT_ATOMS: atom_id res chain seq x y z
N MET A 1 -53.24 22.44 9.24
CA MET A 1 -52.12 22.97 10.05
C MET A 1 -50.91 22.07 9.85
N LEU A 2 -49.88 22.54 9.14
CA LEU A 2 -48.63 21.81 8.97
C LEU A 2 -47.85 21.90 10.29
N ARG A 3 -47.67 20.76 10.98
CA ARG A 3 -46.82 20.70 12.16
C ARG A 3 -45.39 21.03 11.71
N ARG A 4 -44.83 22.15 12.16
CA ARG A 4 -43.38 22.34 12.11
C ARG A 4 -42.79 21.25 13.00
N CYS A 5 -42.16 20.24 12.39
CA CYS A 5 -41.17 19.46 13.11
C CYS A 5 -40.08 20.45 13.50
N PRO A 6 -39.75 20.62 14.79
CA PRO A 6 -38.47 21.20 15.14
C PRO A 6 -37.45 20.34 14.41
N HIS A 7 -36.70 20.92 13.47
CA HIS A 7 -35.53 20.27 12.91
C HIS A 7 -34.52 20.15 14.07
N HIS A 8 -34.69 19.13 14.92
CA HIS A 8 -33.66 18.77 15.86
C HIS A 8 -32.56 18.12 15.02
N GLU A 9 -31.48 18.87 14.85
CA GLU A 9 -30.25 18.35 14.29
C GLU A 9 -29.89 17.04 15.00
N LEU A 10 -29.43 16.07 14.23
CA LEU A 10 -29.03 14.79 14.78
C LEU A 10 -27.98 15.04 15.88
N PRO A 11 -28.16 14.57 17.12
CA PRO A 11 -27.20 14.85 18.17
C PRO A 11 -25.82 14.31 17.79
N VAL A 12 -24.75 15.03 18.13
CA VAL A 12 -23.37 14.75 17.69
C VAL A 12 -22.96 13.31 17.96
N TRP A 13 -23.31 12.76 19.12
CA TRP A 13 -23.00 11.36 19.46
C TRP A 13 -23.58 10.36 18.45
N ARG A 14 -24.77 10.65 17.90
CA ARG A 14 -25.44 9.81 16.91
C ARG A 14 -24.80 9.98 15.54
N GLN A 15 -24.32 11.17 15.20
CA GLN A 15 -23.53 11.41 13.98
C GLN A 15 -22.24 10.58 14.00
N VAL A 16 -21.47 10.66 15.08
CA VAL A 16 -20.23 9.90 15.29
C VAL A 16 -20.50 8.39 15.23
N GLN A 17 -21.53 7.91 15.92
CA GLN A 17 -21.86 6.49 15.93
C GLN A 17 -22.27 5.98 14.53
N THR A 18 -23.09 6.76 13.82
CA THR A 18 -23.53 6.41 12.46
C THR A 18 -22.35 6.38 11.50
N PHE A 19 -21.46 7.37 11.58
CA PHE A 19 -20.23 7.41 10.78
C PHE A 19 -19.34 6.20 11.07
N TYR A 20 -19.05 5.93 12.35
CA TYR A 20 -18.18 4.82 12.75
C TYR A 20 -18.72 3.45 12.30
N ARG A 21 -20.04 3.24 12.36
CA ARG A 21 -20.68 2.02 11.84
C ARG A 21 -20.66 1.93 10.31
N GLY A 22 -20.77 3.07 9.63
CA GLY A 22 -20.81 3.15 8.17
C GLY A 22 -19.46 2.96 7.47
N VAL A 23 -18.34 3.12 8.18
CA VAL A 23 -17.00 2.90 7.60
C VAL A 23 -16.59 1.42 7.62
N THR A 24 -15.65 1.07 6.73
CA THR A 24 -15.04 -0.26 6.65
C THR A 24 -14.23 -0.59 7.90
N LEU A 25 -14.02 -1.89 8.17
CA LEU A 25 -13.27 -2.35 9.35
C LEU A 25 -11.86 -1.75 9.43
N VAL A 26 -11.16 -1.69 8.29
CA VAL A 26 -9.81 -1.10 8.20
C VAL A 26 -9.84 0.38 8.57
N LYS A 27 -10.82 1.14 8.07
CA LYS A 27 -10.97 2.55 8.40
C LYS A 27 -11.31 2.77 9.88
N ARG A 28 -12.11 1.89 10.50
CA ARG A 28 -12.36 1.95 11.96
C ARG A 28 -11.08 1.77 12.75
N ALA A 29 -10.27 0.77 12.41
CA ALA A 29 -8.99 0.55 13.07
C ALA A 29 -8.09 1.79 12.95
N THR A 30 -8.02 2.44 11.78
CA THR A 30 -7.28 3.69 11.60
C THR A 30 -7.83 4.82 12.47
N ILE A 31 -9.15 4.96 12.55
CA ILE A 31 -9.81 5.99 13.38
C ILE A 31 -9.52 5.75 14.87
N ASP A 32 -9.60 4.51 15.34
CA ASP A 32 -9.34 4.16 16.75
C ASP A 32 -7.85 4.39 17.10
N VAL A 33 -6.93 4.03 16.21
CA VAL A 33 -5.50 4.34 16.39
C VAL A 33 -5.26 5.86 16.47
N ALA A 34 -5.88 6.65 15.60
CA ALA A 34 -5.76 8.11 15.62
C ALA A 34 -6.35 8.73 16.89
N ALA A 35 -7.41 8.13 17.44
CA ALA A 35 -8.01 8.57 18.70
C ALA A 35 -7.23 8.08 19.96
N GLY A 36 -6.28 7.15 19.80
CA GLY A 36 -5.48 6.55 20.87
C GLY A 36 -6.15 5.39 21.64
N ASP A 37 -7.42 5.13 21.35
CA ASP A 37 -8.26 4.00 21.78
C ASP A 37 -9.53 4.07 20.91
N THR A 38 -10.53 3.22 21.15
CA THR A 38 -11.79 3.31 20.42
C THR A 38 -12.42 4.70 20.49
N ILE A 39 -12.72 5.28 19.32
CA ILE A 39 -13.27 6.63 19.21
C ILE A 39 -14.63 6.76 19.90
N LEU A 40 -15.35 5.64 20.07
CA LEU A 40 -16.65 5.60 20.76
C LEU A 40 -16.55 5.82 22.27
N LYS A 41 -15.35 5.75 22.88
CA LYS A 41 -15.12 6.12 24.28
C LYS A 41 -14.83 7.61 24.47
N LYS A 42 -14.57 8.35 23.39
CA LYS A 42 -14.29 9.79 23.44
C LYS A 42 -15.56 10.59 23.67
N LEU A 43 -15.40 11.83 24.14
CA LEU A 43 -16.51 12.78 24.20
C LEU A 43 -17.06 13.02 22.79
N PRO A 44 -18.38 13.15 22.59
CA PRO A 44 -18.96 13.30 21.25
C PRO A 44 -18.36 14.43 20.42
N SER A 45 -18.06 15.57 21.06
CA SER A 45 -17.39 16.72 20.41
C SER A 45 -15.95 16.42 20.03
N GLU A 46 -15.19 15.75 20.90
CA GLU A 46 -13.80 15.34 20.64
C GLU A 46 -13.75 14.34 19.48
N ALA A 47 -14.61 13.31 19.51
CA ALA A 47 -14.72 12.33 18.43
C ALA A 47 -15.07 12.98 17.08
N PHE A 48 -15.99 13.95 17.09
CA PHE A 48 -16.37 14.70 15.90
C PHE A 48 -15.18 15.50 15.33
N ASN A 49 -14.41 16.16 16.19
CA ASN A 49 -13.21 16.89 15.80
C ASN A 49 -12.14 15.96 15.20
N ILE A 50 -11.87 14.81 15.83
CA ILE A 50 -10.91 13.82 15.32
C ILE A 50 -11.31 13.35 13.91
N ILE A 51 -12.60 13.04 13.71
CA ILE A 51 -13.11 12.66 12.38
C ILE A 51 -12.91 13.80 11.38
N GLY A 52 -13.19 15.04 11.78
CA GLY A 52 -12.98 16.23 10.95
C GLY A 52 -11.51 16.45 10.58
N GLU A 53 -10.58 16.25 11.52
CA GLU A 53 -9.14 16.35 11.29
C GLU A 53 -8.65 15.26 10.33
N ILE A 54 -9.10 14.01 10.50
CA ILE A 54 -8.78 12.91 9.58
C ILE A 54 -9.30 13.24 8.17
N ALA A 55 -10.54 13.71 8.06
CA ALA A 55 -11.13 14.10 6.78
C ALA A 55 -10.37 15.25 6.11
N THR A 56 -9.98 16.27 6.89
CA THR A 56 -9.21 17.42 6.40
C THR A 56 -7.81 17.00 5.96
N ASN A 57 -7.12 16.17 6.74
CA ASN A 57 -5.81 15.62 6.38
C ASN A 57 -5.89 14.77 5.10
N MET A 58 -6.97 13.99 4.93
CA MET A 58 -7.20 13.24 3.68
C MET A 58 -7.51 14.16 2.50
N TYR A 59 -8.26 15.24 2.69
CA TYR A 59 -8.55 16.19 1.63
C TYR A 59 -7.30 16.94 1.17
N LEU A 60 -6.49 17.42 2.11
CA LEU A 60 -5.30 18.23 1.80
C LEU A 60 -4.13 17.39 1.28
N TYR A 61 -3.86 16.25 1.92
CA TYR A 61 -2.66 15.44 1.66
C TYR A 61 -2.97 14.08 1.05
N GLY A 62 -4.23 13.79 0.72
CA GLY A 62 -4.63 12.51 0.14
C GLY A 62 -3.96 12.24 -1.20
N GLN A 63 -3.96 13.24 -2.09
CA GLN A 63 -3.38 13.11 -3.42
C GLN A 63 -1.86 12.90 -3.36
N GLU A 64 -1.16 13.71 -2.55
CA GLU A 64 0.29 13.57 -2.36
C GLU A 64 0.68 12.17 -1.86
N ARG A 65 -0.11 11.57 -0.96
CA ARG A 65 0.11 10.20 -0.48
C ARG A 65 -0.15 9.15 -1.55
N ILE A 66 -1.13 9.36 -2.43
CA ILE A 66 -1.42 8.47 -3.56
C ILE A 66 -0.26 8.52 -4.55
N ASP A 67 0.22 9.71 -4.90
CA ASP A 67 1.31 9.91 -5.86
C ASP A 67 2.62 9.30 -5.34
N LYS A 68 2.95 9.52 -4.05
CA LYS A 68 4.10 8.88 -3.40
C LYS A 68 4.01 7.36 -3.38
N ARG A 69 2.81 6.82 -3.14
CA ARG A 69 2.59 5.36 -3.16
C ARG A 69 2.75 4.80 -4.57
N ALA A 70 2.22 5.48 -5.59
CA ALA A 70 2.39 5.10 -6.99
C ALA A 70 3.87 5.09 -7.39
N ALA A 71 4.61 6.16 -7.05
CA ALA A 71 6.05 6.22 -7.28
C ALA A 71 6.81 5.07 -6.59
N SER A 72 6.45 4.72 -5.35
CA SER A 72 7.04 3.58 -4.65
C SER A 72 6.76 2.24 -5.34
N ILE A 73 5.56 2.03 -5.86
CA ILE A 73 5.19 0.80 -6.59
C ILE A 73 6.01 0.71 -7.88
N HIS A 74 6.10 1.79 -8.65
CA HIS A 74 6.90 1.84 -9.87
C HIS A 74 8.37 1.51 -9.64
N ASN A 75 8.97 1.96 -8.52
CA ASN A 75 10.34 1.62 -8.18
C ASN A 75 10.53 0.11 -7.91
N ILE A 76 9.54 -0.54 -7.28
CA ILE A 76 9.57 -1.99 -7.03
C ILE A 76 9.47 -2.75 -8.35
N ASP A 77 8.55 -2.35 -9.23
CA ASP A 77 8.39 -2.96 -10.56
C ASP A 77 9.66 -2.84 -11.40
N ALA A 78 10.33 -1.68 -11.34
CA ALA A 78 11.60 -1.46 -12.00
C ALA A 78 12.71 -2.38 -11.46
N MET A 79 12.77 -2.60 -10.14
CA MET A 79 13.72 -3.54 -9.54
C MET A 79 13.45 -4.99 -9.96
N ILE A 80 12.18 -5.40 -10.03
CA ILE A 80 11.79 -6.73 -10.51
C ILE A 80 12.19 -6.90 -11.97
N ALA A 81 11.87 -5.93 -12.83
CA ALA A 81 12.24 -5.95 -14.24
C ALA A 81 13.76 -6.05 -14.43
N PHE A 82 14.53 -5.29 -13.65
CA PHE A 82 15.98 -5.36 -13.65
C PHE A 82 16.51 -6.74 -13.22
N SER A 83 15.95 -7.32 -12.16
CA SER A 83 16.32 -8.67 -11.69
C SER A 83 16.07 -9.73 -12.76
N VAL A 84 14.94 -9.65 -13.48
CA VAL A 84 14.61 -10.54 -14.60
C VAL A 84 15.61 -10.38 -15.75
N GLN A 85 15.98 -9.15 -16.10
CA GLN A 85 17.00 -8.90 -17.12
C GLN A 85 18.37 -9.46 -16.71
N MET A 86 18.76 -9.31 -15.44
CA MET A 86 20.01 -9.88 -14.92
C MET A 86 19.99 -11.41 -14.97
N ALA A 87 18.89 -12.05 -14.58
CA ALA A 87 18.74 -13.50 -14.68
C ALA A 87 18.86 -13.99 -16.13
N THR A 88 18.26 -13.26 -17.07
CA THR A 88 18.35 -13.54 -18.51
C THR A 88 19.78 -13.40 -19.03
N LEU A 89 20.49 -12.35 -18.60
CA LEU A 89 21.89 -12.13 -18.96
C LEU A 89 22.78 -13.25 -18.43
N THR A 90 22.63 -13.60 -17.15
CA THR A 90 23.35 -14.71 -16.51
C THR A 90 23.13 -16.03 -17.26
N GLN A 91 21.89 -16.31 -17.68
CA GLN A 91 21.60 -17.49 -18.49
C GLN A 91 22.33 -17.47 -19.83
N LYS A 92 22.33 -16.32 -20.53
CA LYS A 92 23.04 -16.20 -21.81
C LYS A 92 24.55 -16.39 -21.65
N VAL A 93 25.15 -15.84 -20.59
CA VAL A 93 26.58 -16.02 -20.27
C VAL A 93 26.90 -17.49 -20.01
N ASN A 94 26.08 -18.19 -19.23
CA ASN A 94 26.25 -19.62 -18.97
C ASN A 94 26.16 -20.45 -20.26
N ASN A 95 25.23 -20.12 -21.16
CA ASN A 95 25.09 -20.80 -22.45
C ASN A 95 26.30 -20.59 -23.36
N LEU A 96 26.89 -19.39 -23.37
CA LEU A 96 28.13 -19.12 -24.11
C LEU A 96 29.32 -19.90 -23.53
N GLY A 97 29.43 -19.95 -22.20
CA GLY A 97 30.46 -20.76 -21.53
C GLY A 97 30.35 -22.26 -21.87
N ALA A 98 29.13 -22.79 -21.90
CA ALA A 98 28.88 -24.17 -22.31
C ALA A 98 29.22 -24.43 -23.79
N ALA A 99 28.93 -23.47 -24.69
CA ALA A 99 29.27 -23.58 -26.11
C ALA A 99 30.79 -23.51 -26.38
N VAL A 100 31.53 -22.74 -25.58
CA VAL A 100 33.00 -22.67 -25.66
C VAL A 100 33.64 -23.99 -25.17
N TRP A 101 33.09 -24.60 -24.11
CA TRP A 101 33.56 -25.89 -23.61
C TRP A 101 33.28 -27.05 -24.56
N SER A 102 32.14 -27.06 -25.26
CA SER A 102 31.82 -28.10 -26.24
C SER A 102 32.61 -27.99 -27.56
N GLY A 103 33.22 -26.82 -27.84
CA GLY A 103 34.10 -26.60 -28.98
C GLY A 103 35.58 -26.94 -28.73
N ALA A 104 35.99 -27.13 -27.47
CA ALA A 104 37.33 -27.59 -27.13
C ALA A 104 37.36 -29.11 -27.09
N SER A 105 37.45 -29.76 -28.26
CA SER A 105 37.90 -31.15 -28.35
C SER A 105 39.35 -31.22 -27.85
N ILE A 106 39.53 -31.43 -26.55
CA ILE A 106 40.79 -31.85 -25.97
C ILE A 106 41.06 -33.25 -26.52
N GLY A 107 41.82 -33.31 -27.62
CA GLY A 107 42.39 -34.56 -28.10
C GLY A 107 43.28 -35.15 -27.00
N PRO A 108 43.20 -36.47 -26.73
CA PRO A 108 43.98 -37.07 -25.66
C PRO A 108 45.47 -36.97 -26.03
N CYS A 109 46.19 -36.09 -25.33
CA CYS A 109 47.63 -36.05 -25.37
C CYS A 109 48.14 -37.18 -24.47
N GLY A 110 48.49 -38.32 -25.08
CA GLY A 110 49.17 -39.41 -24.38
C GLY A 110 48.92 -40.78 -24.97
N ALA A 111 49.73 -41.19 -25.96
CA ALA A 111 50.04 -42.60 -26.22
C ALA A 111 51.14 -42.74 -27.30
N TYR A 112 52.40 -42.50 -26.96
CA TYR A 112 53.59 -43.14 -27.54
C TYR A 112 54.63 -43.08 -26.41
N GLY A 113 54.97 -44.19 -25.74
CA GLY A 113 55.81 -45.27 -26.25
C GLY A 113 57.11 -45.21 -25.45
#